data_AF-A0A9E0MY04-F1
#
_entry.id   AF-A0A9E0MY04-F1
#
_cell.length_a   1.000
_cell.length_b   1.000
_cell.length_c   1.000
_cell.angle_alpha   90.00
_cell.angle_beta   90.00
_cell.angle_gamma   90.00
#
_symmetry.space_group_name_H-M   'P 1'
#
loop_
_entity.id
_entity.type
_entity.pdbx_description
1 polymer ?
#
loop_
_entity_poly.entity_id
_entity_poly.type
_entity_poly.pdbx_seq_one_letter_code
_entity_poly.pdbx_strand_id
1 'polypeptide(L)'
;MHRSSTVVRLGGVLSLLVGLSSVHAARLPDTPHFPAAPPQVLDSFAPNERPCGVNTLGEAVSLIYEQNMPDQAQALAHQCLREARSQGHAFKSLIAVRIQALLAMRFRDLDTLHQAGQALVQQRTMPEYVPDGHMCLAFTCLASGDTQCARNHLTLARNQFTKLQIPQALDQLAPLEEALQSMEAASESAR
;
A
#
# COMPACT_ATOMS: atom_id res chain seq x y z
N MET A 1 7.73 -59.75 -16.48
CA MET A 1 7.76 -58.84 -17.66
C MET A 1 8.50 -57.58 -17.23
N HIS A 2 9.84 -57.57 -17.37
CA HIS A 2 10.60 -56.78 -18.36
C HIS A 2 10.30 -55.27 -18.28
N ARG A 3 11.25 -54.35 -18.06
CA ARG A 3 12.72 -54.44 -18.13
C ARG A 3 13.32 -53.21 -17.43
N SER A 4 14.33 -53.42 -16.57
CA SER A 4 15.28 -52.39 -16.13
C SER A 4 16.06 -51.81 -17.32
N SER A 5 16.57 -50.60 -17.17
CA SER A 5 17.93 -50.31 -17.65
C SER A 5 18.59 -49.21 -16.82
N THR A 6 19.85 -49.47 -16.51
CA THR A 6 20.77 -48.77 -15.63
C THR A 6 22.10 -48.56 -16.37
N VAL A 7 22.91 -47.61 -15.88
CA VAL A 7 24.38 -47.45 -16.08
C VAL A 7 24.77 -46.92 -17.48
N VAL A 8 25.73 -46.03 -17.72
CA VAL A 8 27.19 -45.98 -17.39
C VAL A 8 27.68 -44.54 -17.74
N ARG A 9 28.43 -43.74 -16.95
CA ARG A 9 29.75 -43.82 -16.26
C ARG A 9 30.91 -43.20 -17.07
N LEU A 10 31.80 -42.50 -16.34
CA LEU A 10 33.21 -42.12 -16.63
C LEU A 10 33.40 -41.01 -17.68
N GLY A 11 34.18 -39.95 -17.51
CA GLY A 11 35.50 -39.72 -16.88
C GLY A 11 36.24 -38.76 -17.86
N GLY A 12 37.17 -37.86 -17.55
CA GLY A 12 37.84 -37.43 -16.34
C GLY A 12 38.84 -36.31 -16.71
N VAL A 13 39.76 -36.06 -15.77
CA VAL A 13 41.14 -35.57 -15.95
C VAL A 13 41.39 -34.05 -16.12
N LEU A 14 42.02 -33.51 -15.06
CA LEU A 14 42.83 -32.29 -14.95
C LEU A 14 43.80 -32.10 -16.14
N SER A 15 44.08 -30.84 -16.50
CA SER A 15 45.48 -30.40 -16.65
C SER A 15 45.65 -28.90 -16.51
N LEU A 16 46.71 -28.56 -15.77
CA LEU A 16 47.27 -27.24 -15.53
C LEU A 16 47.72 -26.56 -16.84
N LEU A 17 47.61 -25.23 -16.89
CA LEU A 17 48.54 -24.42 -17.68
C LEU A 17 49.07 -23.28 -16.82
N VAL A 18 50.36 -23.38 -16.56
CA VAL A 18 51.26 -22.40 -15.97
C VAL A 18 51.55 -21.34 -17.03
N GLY A 19 51.29 -20.07 -16.71
CA GLY A 19 51.76 -18.91 -17.47
C GLY A 19 52.64 -18.04 -16.58
N LEU A 20 53.95 -18.19 -16.74
CA LEU A 20 55.02 -17.38 -16.15
C LEU A 20 55.11 -16.00 -16.82
N SER A 21 55.82 -15.10 -16.12
CA SER A 21 56.38 -13.79 -16.52
C SER A 21 55.48 -12.59 -16.18
N SER A 22 55.91 -11.55 -15.46
CA SER A 22 57.27 -11.04 -15.24
C SER A 22 57.40 -10.35 -13.88
N VAL A 23 58.57 -10.55 -13.26
CA VAL A 23 59.06 -9.81 -12.08
C VAL A 23 59.41 -8.39 -12.49
N HIS A 24 58.88 -7.38 -11.80
CA HIS A 24 59.57 -6.11 -11.56
C HIS A 24 59.31 -5.70 -10.11
N ALA A 25 60.29 -5.99 -9.26
CA ALA A 25 60.37 -5.44 -7.92
C ALA A 25 60.86 -3.99 -8.03
N ALA A 26 59.97 -3.04 -7.77
CA ALA A 26 60.34 -1.68 -7.41
C ALA A 26 59.88 -1.44 -5.97
N ARG A 27 60.82 -1.42 -5.02
CA ARG A 27 60.59 -0.91 -3.67
C ARG A 27 60.70 0.61 -3.69
N LEU A 28 59.77 1.29 -2.98
CA LEU A 28 59.87 2.57 -2.25
C LEU A 28 58.50 3.30 -2.29
N PRO A 29 58.18 4.21 -1.35
CA PRO A 29 58.51 4.33 0.07
C PRO A 29 57.26 4.26 0.97
N ASP A 30 57.42 4.23 2.29
CA ASP A 30 56.33 4.27 3.28
C ASP A 30 55.35 5.42 3.01
N THR A 31 54.10 5.07 2.71
CA THR A 31 53.00 6.04 2.62
C THR A 31 52.59 6.50 4.02
N PRO A 32 52.42 7.81 4.25
CA PRO A 32 52.01 8.33 5.55
C PRO A 32 50.64 7.79 5.95
N HIS A 33 50.55 7.28 7.19
CA HIS A 33 49.33 6.84 7.82
C HIS A 33 48.41 8.05 8.06
N PHE A 34 47.45 8.25 7.17
CA PHE A 34 46.33 9.16 7.45
C PHE A 34 45.39 8.45 8.43
N PRO A 35 45.12 9.01 9.62
CA PRO A 35 44.10 8.43 10.48
C PRO A 35 42.77 8.46 9.72
N ALA A 36 42.15 7.29 9.59
CA ALA A 36 40.81 7.18 9.05
C ALA A 36 39.91 8.13 9.85
N ALA A 37 39.26 9.07 9.17
CA ALA A 37 38.21 9.85 9.78
C ALA A 37 37.20 8.88 10.41
N PRO A 38 36.76 9.11 11.66
CA PRO A 38 35.77 8.24 12.26
C PRO A 38 34.55 8.17 11.34
N PRO A 39 33.86 7.01 11.26
CA PRO A 39 32.63 6.93 10.49
C PRO A 39 31.72 8.04 10.98
N GLN A 40 31.43 8.98 10.09
CA GLN A 40 30.43 10.01 10.32
C GLN A 40 29.12 9.25 10.40
N VAL A 41 28.73 8.93 11.63
CA VAL A 41 27.38 8.50 11.98
C VAL A 41 26.51 9.70 11.64
N LEU A 42 26.03 9.74 10.40
CA LEU A 42 24.87 10.52 9.98
C LEU A 42 23.62 9.83 10.53
N ASP A 43 23.56 9.65 11.85
CA ASP A 43 22.30 9.47 12.55
C ASP A 43 21.83 10.85 13.03
N SER A 44 20.53 11.05 12.94
CA SER A 44 19.78 12.20 13.47
C SER A 44 19.62 13.41 12.57
N PHE A 45 18.95 13.19 11.44
CA PHE A 45 17.93 14.13 10.96
C PHE A 45 16.57 13.45 10.76
N ALA A 46 16.28 12.38 11.49
CA ALA A 46 14.90 11.95 11.62
C ALA A 46 14.21 12.98 12.53
N PRO A 47 13.27 13.81 12.05
CA PRO A 47 12.26 14.34 12.97
C PRO A 47 11.66 13.13 13.68
N ASN A 48 11.19 13.31 14.92
CA ASN A 48 10.42 12.30 15.66
C ASN A 48 9.20 11.84 14.83
N GLU A 49 9.41 10.98 13.83
CA GLU A 49 8.36 10.41 12.98
C GLU A 49 7.64 9.42 13.89
N ARG A 50 6.50 9.88 14.44
CA ARG A 50 5.64 9.05 15.27
C ARG A 50 5.24 7.83 14.44
N PRO A 51 5.50 6.59 14.90
CA PRO A 51 5.28 5.41 14.08
C PRO A 51 3.83 5.25 13.64
N CYS A 52 3.63 4.72 12.44
CA CYS A 52 2.30 4.43 11.91
C CYS A 52 1.55 3.44 12.81
N GLY A 53 0.39 3.85 13.32
CA GLY A 53 -0.39 3.09 14.28
C GLY A 53 -1.86 3.48 14.30
N VAL A 54 -2.59 3.00 15.31
CA VAL A 54 -4.06 3.10 15.40
C VAL A 54 -4.59 4.55 15.34
N ASN A 55 -3.80 5.52 15.80
CA ASN A 55 -4.19 6.94 15.81
C ASN A 55 -3.87 7.68 14.51
N THR A 56 -3.01 7.11 13.65
CA THR A 56 -2.51 7.80 12.44
C THR A 56 -3.63 8.14 11.48
N LEU A 57 -4.66 7.31 11.39
CA LEU A 57 -5.81 7.62 10.57
C LEU A 57 -6.62 8.80 11.11
N GLY A 58 -6.85 8.86 12.42
CA GLY A 58 -7.55 10.00 13.04
C GLY A 58 -6.78 11.30 12.86
N GLU A 59 -5.44 11.24 12.96
CA GLU A 59 -4.55 12.35 12.66
C GLU A 59 -4.69 12.80 11.20
N ALA A 60 -4.70 11.86 10.25
CA ALA A 60 -4.91 12.18 8.84
C ALA A 60 -6.28 12.81 8.57
N VAL A 61 -7.36 12.34 9.23
CA VAL A 61 -8.69 12.96 9.11
C VAL A 61 -8.66 14.41 9.58
N SER A 62 -8.07 14.68 10.75
CA SER A 62 -7.91 16.05 11.26
C SER A 62 -7.09 16.92 10.32
N LEU A 63 -5.96 16.41 9.82
CA LEU A 63 -5.12 17.12 8.86
C LEU A 63 -5.89 17.46 7.57
N ILE A 64 -6.66 16.53 7.02
CA ILE A 64 -7.38 16.73 5.76
C ILE A 64 -8.56 17.70 5.92
N TYR A 65 -9.40 17.50 6.94
CA TYR A 65 -10.71 18.15 7.02
C TYR A 65 -10.79 19.29 8.04
N GLU A 66 -10.00 19.26 9.12
CA GLU A 66 -10.05 20.28 10.17
C GLU A 66 -8.95 21.33 9.98
N GLN A 67 -7.73 20.89 9.68
CA GLN A 67 -6.55 21.75 9.57
C GLN A 67 -6.24 22.16 8.13
N ASN A 68 -6.87 21.49 7.14
CA ASN A 68 -6.65 21.72 5.71
C ASN A 68 -5.16 21.64 5.31
N MET A 69 -4.47 20.61 5.80
CA MET A 69 -3.06 20.29 5.57
C MET A 69 -2.90 18.93 4.84
N PRO A 70 -3.40 18.80 3.60
CA PRO A 70 -3.41 17.55 2.85
C PRO A 70 -2.00 16.97 2.62
N ASP A 71 -1.00 17.83 2.43
CA ASP A 71 0.39 17.39 2.21
C ASP A 71 0.97 16.68 3.43
N GLN A 72 0.56 17.07 4.64
CA GLN A 72 0.96 16.38 5.87
C GLN A 72 0.29 15.01 6.00
N ALA A 73 -0.99 14.92 5.65
CA ALA A 73 -1.68 13.62 5.60
C ALA A 73 -1.04 12.69 4.55
N GLN A 74 -0.63 13.24 3.40
CA GLN A 74 0.11 12.50 2.38
C GLN A 74 1.47 12.01 2.93
N ALA A 75 2.19 12.83 3.69
CA ALA A 75 3.42 12.44 4.36
C ALA A 75 3.20 11.26 5.34
N LEU A 76 2.11 11.29 6.12
CA LEU A 76 1.73 10.16 6.99
C LEU A 76 1.46 8.88 6.20
N ALA A 77 0.74 8.96 5.08
CA ALA A 77 0.51 7.80 4.21
C ALA A 77 1.83 7.21 3.68
N HIS A 78 2.75 8.06 3.24
CA HIS A 78 4.08 7.64 2.80
C HIS A 78 4.89 6.99 3.92
N GLN A 79 4.86 7.55 5.12
CA GLN A 79 5.51 6.97 6.29
C GLN A 79 4.95 5.56 6.60
N CYS A 80 3.63 5.43 6.65
CA CYS A 80 2.96 4.13 6.84
C CYS A 80 3.37 3.10 5.77
N LEU A 81 3.49 3.49 4.49
CA LEU A 81 3.97 2.60 3.43
C LEU A 81 5.44 2.20 3.61
N ARG A 82 6.32 3.12 4.02
CA ARG A 82 7.73 2.81 4.30
C ARG A 82 7.82 1.77 5.42
N GLU A 83 7.10 1.99 6.51
CA GLU A 83 7.07 1.05 7.64
C GLU A 83 6.44 -0.29 7.29
N ALA A 84 5.38 -0.31 6.46
CA ALA A 84 4.75 -1.54 5.99
C ALA A 84 5.76 -2.41 5.21
N ARG A 85 6.58 -1.79 4.35
CA ARG A 85 7.61 -2.50 3.56
C ARG A 85 8.76 -3.00 4.41
N SER A 86 9.22 -2.22 5.39
CA SER A 86 10.37 -2.62 6.22
C SER A 86 10.02 -3.68 7.28
N GLN A 87 8.77 -3.70 7.75
CA GLN A 87 8.32 -4.59 8.84
C GLN A 87 7.41 -5.73 8.36
N GLY A 88 6.99 -5.72 7.09
CA GLY A 88 6.08 -6.73 6.54
C GLY A 88 4.66 -6.65 7.12
N HIS A 89 4.21 -5.46 7.54
CA HIS A 89 2.94 -5.30 8.25
C HIS A 89 1.79 -4.85 7.33
N ALA A 90 0.86 -5.77 7.05
CA ALA A 90 -0.35 -5.51 6.27
C ALA A 90 -1.22 -4.39 6.85
N PHE A 91 -1.29 -4.26 8.18
CA PHE A 91 -2.06 -3.21 8.84
C PHE A 91 -1.60 -1.79 8.49
N LYS A 92 -0.28 -1.56 8.42
CA LYS A 92 0.27 -0.24 8.08
C LYS A 92 0.00 0.12 6.62
N SER A 93 0.03 -0.88 5.73
CA SER A 93 -0.38 -0.69 4.34
C SER A 93 -1.85 -0.28 4.25
N LEU A 94 -2.73 -0.90 5.03
CA LEU A 94 -4.16 -0.59 5.06
C LEU A 94 -4.42 0.84 5.54
N ILE A 95 -3.73 1.29 6.61
CA ILE A 95 -3.81 2.68 7.08
C ILE A 95 -3.42 3.63 5.95
N ALA A 96 -2.30 3.39 5.26
CA ALA A 96 -1.86 4.25 4.18
C ALA A 96 -2.87 4.33 3.04
N VAL A 97 -3.43 3.18 2.61
CA VAL A 97 -4.45 3.14 1.56
C VAL A 97 -5.70 3.92 1.96
N ARG A 98 -6.13 3.82 3.23
CA ARG A 98 -7.29 4.59 3.72
C ARG A 98 -7.02 6.10 3.76
N ILE A 99 -5.82 6.51 4.15
CA ILE A 99 -5.42 7.94 4.08
C ILE A 99 -5.43 8.43 2.63
N GLN A 100 -4.89 7.64 1.70
CA GLN A 100 -4.94 7.95 0.26
C GLN A 100 -6.37 8.05 -0.26
N ALA A 101 -7.28 7.18 0.20
CA ALA A 101 -8.70 7.28 -0.13
C ALA A 101 -9.35 8.58 0.38
N LEU A 102 -9.04 9.00 1.62
CA LEU A 102 -9.54 10.27 2.19
C LEU A 102 -9.06 11.47 1.37
N LEU A 103 -7.79 11.50 0.99
CA LEU A 103 -7.22 12.53 0.12
C LEU A 103 -7.88 12.51 -1.26
N ALA A 104 -8.05 11.33 -1.85
CA ALA A 104 -8.68 11.16 -3.15
C ALA A 104 -10.14 11.63 -3.13
N MET A 105 -10.91 11.31 -2.09
CA MET A 105 -12.26 11.86 -1.90
C MET A 105 -12.25 13.40 -1.77
N ARG A 106 -11.31 13.95 -0.98
CA ARG A 106 -11.19 15.41 -0.78
C ARG A 106 -10.94 16.15 -2.10
N PHE A 107 -10.10 15.59 -2.96
CA PHE A 107 -9.71 16.19 -4.24
C PHE A 107 -10.49 15.66 -5.44
N ARG A 108 -11.46 14.76 -5.21
CA ARG A 108 -12.23 14.08 -6.27
C ARG A 108 -11.35 13.38 -7.31
N ASP A 109 -10.22 12.83 -6.86
CA ASP A 109 -9.39 11.95 -7.68
C ASP A 109 -10.04 10.55 -7.72
N LEU A 110 -10.90 10.35 -8.71
CA LEU A 110 -11.69 9.12 -8.83
C LEU A 110 -10.84 7.89 -9.14
N ASP A 111 -9.73 8.05 -9.86
CA ASP A 111 -8.86 6.94 -10.23
C ASP A 111 -8.11 6.43 -8.99
N THR A 112 -7.53 7.33 -8.20
CA THR A 112 -6.88 6.96 -6.93
C THR A 112 -7.89 6.39 -5.95
N LEU A 113 -9.09 6.96 -5.88
CA LEU A 113 -10.15 6.45 -5.00
C LEU A 113 -10.60 5.03 -5.41
N HIS A 114 -10.70 4.78 -6.71
CA HIS A 114 -11.05 3.46 -7.23
C HIS A 114 -9.98 2.42 -6.87
N GLN A 115 -8.71 2.75 -7.09
CA GLN A 115 -7.57 1.88 -6.73
C GLN A 115 -7.52 1.61 -5.23
N ALA A 116 -7.75 2.64 -4.40
CA ALA A 116 -7.80 2.48 -2.96
C ALA A 116 -8.97 1.56 -2.54
N GLY A 117 -10.14 1.74 -3.15
CA GLY A 117 -11.30 0.87 -2.95
C GLY A 117 -11.01 -0.59 -3.27
N GLN A 118 -10.38 -0.85 -4.43
CA GLN A 118 -9.95 -2.20 -4.82
C GLN A 118 -8.95 -2.79 -3.83
N ALA A 119 -7.95 -2.01 -3.41
CA ALA A 119 -6.91 -2.46 -2.49
C ALA A 119 -7.51 -2.85 -1.12
N LEU A 120 -8.44 -2.04 -0.59
CA LEU A 120 -9.12 -2.33 0.69
C LEU A 120 -9.98 -3.61 0.60
N VAL A 121 -10.67 -3.84 -0.54
CA VAL A 121 -11.45 -5.06 -0.76
C VAL A 121 -10.55 -6.30 -0.88
N GLN A 122 -9.41 -6.18 -1.57
CA GLN A 122 -8.49 -7.29 -1.78
C GLN A 122 -7.73 -7.67 -0.51
N GLN A 123 -7.37 -6.69 0.32
CA GLN A 123 -6.68 -6.89 1.58
C GLN A 123 -7.64 -7.33 2.69
N ARG A 124 -8.19 -8.56 2.54
CA ARG A 124 -9.18 -9.18 3.46
C ARG A 124 -8.67 -9.47 4.88
N THR A 125 -7.41 -9.15 5.18
CA THR A 125 -6.79 -9.45 6.49
C THR A 125 -7.44 -8.67 7.63
N MET A 126 -8.13 -7.56 7.33
CA MET A 126 -8.87 -6.80 8.30
C MET A 126 -10.28 -6.53 7.79
N PRO A 127 -11.29 -7.24 8.33
CA PRO A 127 -12.64 -7.21 7.77
C PRO A 127 -13.30 -5.84 7.93
N GLU A 128 -12.86 -5.00 8.86
CA GLU A 128 -13.35 -3.63 9.07
C GLU A 128 -13.07 -2.67 7.92
N TYR A 129 -12.04 -2.91 7.11
CA TYR A 129 -11.69 -2.04 5.97
C TYR A 129 -12.34 -2.46 4.65
N VAL A 130 -12.85 -3.69 4.56
CA VAL A 130 -13.55 -4.16 3.36
C VAL A 130 -14.81 -3.33 3.07
N PRO A 131 -15.66 -2.96 4.07
CA PRO A 131 -16.76 -2.04 3.86
C PRO A 131 -16.33 -0.69 3.30
N ASP A 132 -15.26 -0.10 3.84
CA ASP A 132 -14.71 1.18 3.37
C ASP A 132 -14.30 1.09 1.89
N GLY A 133 -13.69 -0.04 1.50
CA GLY A 133 -13.35 -0.30 0.11
C GLY A 133 -14.58 -0.33 -0.79
N HIS A 134 -15.66 -0.97 -0.35
CA HIS A 134 -16.94 -0.92 -1.08
C HIS A 134 -17.54 0.48 -1.12
N MET A 135 -17.43 1.29 -0.06
CA MET A 135 -17.87 2.69 -0.09
C MET A 135 -17.10 3.53 -1.10
N CYS A 136 -15.77 3.37 -1.17
CA CYS A 136 -14.93 4.05 -2.16
C CYS A 136 -15.36 3.71 -3.60
N LEU A 137 -15.60 2.41 -3.86
CA LEU A 137 -16.04 1.95 -5.18
C LEU A 137 -17.46 2.45 -5.52
N ALA A 138 -18.39 2.43 -4.56
CA ALA A 138 -19.73 2.99 -4.74
C ALA A 138 -19.67 4.47 -5.14
N PHE A 139 -18.82 5.27 -4.47
CA PHE A 139 -18.62 6.67 -4.82
C PHE A 139 -18.14 6.83 -6.26
N THR A 140 -17.13 6.05 -6.69
CA THR A 140 -16.62 6.13 -8.07
C THR A 140 -17.67 5.73 -9.12
N CYS A 141 -18.53 4.77 -8.80
CA CYS A 141 -19.63 4.36 -9.67
C CYS A 141 -20.73 5.43 -9.76
N LEU A 142 -21.08 6.08 -8.65
CA LEU A 142 -21.99 7.24 -8.67
C LEU A 142 -21.43 8.38 -9.51
N ALA A 143 -20.14 8.69 -9.34
CA ALA A 143 -19.48 9.77 -10.08
C ALA A 143 -19.44 9.52 -11.60
N SER A 144 -19.49 8.25 -12.03
CA SER A 144 -19.55 7.85 -13.44
C SER A 144 -20.96 7.62 -13.98
N GLY A 145 -21.99 7.73 -13.13
CA GLY A 145 -23.39 7.50 -13.54
C GLY A 145 -23.84 6.04 -13.53
N ASP A 146 -22.99 5.10 -13.07
CA ASP A 146 -23.34 3.68 -12.99
C ASP A 146 -24.07 3.35 -11.67
N THR A 147 -25.38 3.56 -11.69
CA THR A 147 -26.26 3.33 -10.53
C THR A 147 -26.29 1.87 -10.10
N GLN A 148 -26.19 0.92 -11.05
CA GLN A 148 -26.19 -0.51 -10.72
C GLN A 148 -24.89 -0.92 -10.02
N CYS A 149 -23.74 -0.46 -10.50
CA CYS A 149 -22.47 -0.67 -9.81
C CYS A 149 -22.54 -0.08 -8.39
N ALA A 150 -23.00 1.16 -8.25
CA ALA A 150 -23.11 1.82 -6.95
C ALA A 150 -24.01 1.03 -5.98
N ARG A 151 -25.18 0.58 -6.44
CA ARG A 151 -26.11 -0.25 -5.67
C ARG A 151 -25.47 -1.54 -5.16
N ASN A 152 -24.72 -2.22 -6.02
CA ASN A 152 -24.03 -3.46 -5.67
C ASN A 152 -23.01 -3.21 -4.54
N HIS A 153 -22.19 -2.18 -4.67
CA HIS A 153 -21.17 -1.85 -3.67
C HIS A 153 -21.77 -1.38 -2.34
N LEU A 154 -22.82 -0.54 -2.35
CA LEU A 154 -23.50 -0.12 -1.12
C LEU A 154 -24.15 -1.31 -0.38
N THR A 155 -24.73 -2.25 -1.12
CA THR A 155 -25.30 -3.47 -0.52
C THR A 155 -24.23 -4.32 0.16
N LEU A 156 -23.08 -4.48 -0.50
CA LEU A 156 -21.95 -5.23 0.07
C LEU A 156 -21.39 -4.54 1.33
N ALA A 157 -21.20 -3.21 1.29
CA ALA A 157 -20.75 -2.43 2.45
C ALA A 157 -21.72 -2.59 3.62
N ARG A 158 -23.02 -2.39 3.39
CA ARG A 158 -24.07 -2.54 4.41
C ARG A 158 -24.05 -3.93 5.06
N ASN A 159 -24.05 -4.97 4.24
CA ASN A 159 -24.03 -6.36 4.73
C ASN A 159 -22.82 -6.64 5.63
N GLN A 160 -21.66 -6.09 5.28
CA GLN A 160 -20.44 -6.27 6.07
C GLN A 160 -20.49 -5.44 7.37
N PHE A 161 -20.90 -4.18 7.34
CA PHE A 161 -21.07 -3.38 8.56
C PHE A 161 -22.07 -4.01 9.54
N THR A 162 -23.19 -4.53 9.03
CA THR A 162 -24.16 -5.27 9.84
C THR A 162 -23.52 -6.51 10.48
N LYS A 163 -22.76 -7.30 9.70
CA LYS A 163 -22.07 -8.49 10.21
C LYS A 163 -21.04 -8.17 11.29
N LEU A 164 -20.33 -7.04 11.16
CA LEU A 164 -19.33 -6.58 12.11
C LEU A 164 -19.94 -5.91 13.35
N GLN A 165 -21.25 -5.67 13.37
CA GLN A 165 -21.95 -5.02 14.49
C GLN A 165 -21.40 -3.63 14.79
N ILE A 166 -21.14 -2.83 13.74
CA ILE A 166 -20.67 -1.44 13.84
C ILE A 166 -21.83 -0.51 13.44
N PRO A 167 -22.79 -0.23 14.35
CA PRO A 167 -24.02 0.48 14.00
C PRO A 167 -23.76 1.89 13.48
N GLN A 168 -22.80 2.62 14.06
CA GLN A 168 -22.48 3.98 13.59
C GLN A 168 -21.92 4.01 12.17
N ALA A 169 -21.40 2.89 11.66
CA ALA A 169 -20.90 2.81 10.29
C ALA A 169 -22.02 2.65 9.26
N LEU A 170 -23.21 2.18 9.66
CA LEU A 170 -24.37 2.15 8.77
C LEU A 170 -24.85 3.57 8.44
N ASP A 171 -24.78 4.49 9.40
CA ASP A 171 -25.14 5.89 9.20
C ASP A 171 -24.24 6.57 8.15
N GLN A 172 -22.99 6.09 7.99
CA GLN A 172 -22.05 6.60 6.99
C GLN A 172 -22.44 6.26 5.55
N LEU A 173 -23.36 5.31 5.34
CA LEU A 173 -23.85 4.95 4.01
C LEU A 173 -24.93 5.93 3.50
N ALA A 174 -25.65 6.61 4.40
CA ALA A 174 -26.84 7.39 4.06
C ALA A 174 -26.60 8.42 2.93
N PRO A 175 -25.53 9.23 2.93
CA PRO A 175 -25.32 10.22 1.86
C PRO A 175 -25.17 9.58 0.47
N LEU A 176 -24.54 8.41 0.39
CA LEU A 176 -24.37 7.68 -0.88
C LEU A 176 -25.68 7.03 -1.32
N GLU A 177 -26.48 6.54 -0.37
CA GLU A 177 -27.79 5.96 -0.65
C GLU A 177 -28.80 6.99 -1.17
N GLU A 178 -28.85 8.16 -0.55
CA GLU A 178 -29.68 9.28 -0.98
C GLU A 178 -29.29 9.75 -2.39
N ALA A 179 -27.98 9.91 -2.64
CA ALA A 179 -27.48 10.26 -3.96
C ALA A 179 -27.90 9.23 -5.01
N LEU A 180 -27.73 7.94 -4.72
CA LEU A 180 -28.14 6.86 -5.62
C LEU A 180 -29.64 6.88 -5.92
N GLN A 181 -30.48 7.01 -4.90
CA GLN A 181 -31.94 7.08 -5.06
C GLN A 181 -32.36 8.25 -5.96
N SER A 182 -31.72 9.41 -5.79
CA SER A 182 -32.02 10.59 -6.63
C SER A 182 -31.70 10.34 -8.11
N MET A 183 -30.59 9.65 -8.40
CA MET A 183 -30.17 9.32 -9.76
C MET A 183 -31.08 8.25 -10.39
N GLU A 184 -31.46 7.23 -9.63
CA GLU A 184 -32.38 6.17 -10.08
C GLU A 184 -33.75 6.78 -10.45
N ALA A 185 -34.33 7.63 -9.59
CA ALA A 185 -35.61 8.28 -9.84
C ALA A 185 -35.58 9.21 -11.07
N ALA A 186 -34.47 9.94 -11.27
CA ALA A 186 -34.28 10.78 -12.45
C ALA A 186 -34.22 9.94 -13.75
N SER A 187 -33.61 8.76 -13.70
CA SER A 187 -33.50 7.86 -14.86
C SER A 187 -34.83 7.21 -15.24
N GLU A 188 -35.71 6.94 -14.27
CA GLU A 188 -37.05 6.41 -14.49
C GLU A 188 -37.99 7.45 -15.11
N SER A 189 -37.87 8.70 -14.67
CA SER A 189 -38.69 9.82 -15.20
C SER A 189 -38.34 10.20 -16.64
N ALA A 190 -37.19 9.75 -17.15
CA ALA A 190 -36.72 10.04 -18.50
C ALA A 190 -37.08 8.95 -19.53
N ARG A 191 -37.73 7.86 -19.11
CA ARG A 191 -38.20 6.77 -19.97
C ARG A 191 -39.68 6.90 -20.29
#